data_AF-A0AAF0E192-F1
#
_entry.id   AF-A0AAF0E192-F1
#
_cell.length_a   1.000
_cell.length_b   1.000
_cell.length_c   1.000
_cell.angle_alpha   90.00
_cell.angle_beta   90.00
_cell.angle_gamma   90.00
#
_symmetry.space_group_name_H-M   'P 1'
#
loop_
_entity.id
_entity.type
_entity.pdbx_description
1 polymer ?
#
loop_
_entity_poly.entity_id
_entity_poly.type
_entity_poly.pdbx_seq_one_letter_code
_entity_poly.pdbx_strand_id
1 'polypeptide(L)'
;MLELVVPAPTAARLQRLAHAPTTPHTLRSALTEQVHPLLDSTSAAAPRDAPATGAARVSRAVLTEVAAWARAEGDAALTLDALLHGAEVYVAPRPRYERPKELDESLARIARMHEEADYARMTQRAEPHACDV
;
A
#
# COMPACT_ATOMS: atom_id res chain seq x y z
N MET A 1 12.31 -3.34 9.89
CA MET A 1 13.22 -2.77 8.88
C MET A 1 12.68 -1.40 8.49
N LEU A 2 13.53 -0.37 8.47
CA LEU A 2 13.12 0.97 8.04
C LEU A 2 13.16 1.03 6.51
N GLU A 3 12.00 1.27 5.91
CA GLU A 3 11.82 1.41 4.47
C GLU A 3 11.73 2.89 4.11
N LEU A 4 12.32 3.23 2.96
CA LEU A 4 12.40 4.59 2.47
C LEU A 4 11.76 4.64 1.08
N VAL A 5 11.07 5.74 0.80
CA VAL A 5 10.62 6.11 -0.54
C VAL A 5 11.68 7.03 -1.12
N VAL A 6 12.45 6.55 -2.09
CA VAL A 6 13.46 7.34 -2.78
C VAL A 6 12.85 8.02 -4.02
N PRO A 7 13.26 9.26 -4.34
CA PRO A 7 12.69 9.99 -5.47
C PRO A 7 13.10 9.35 -6.80
N ALA A 8 12.30 9.57 -7.84
CA ALA A 8 12.49 9.04 -9.19
C ALA A 8 13.94 9.13 -9.75
N PRO A 9 14.67 10.26 -9.65
CA PRO A 9 16.06 10.33 -10.14
C PRO A 9 16.99 9.34 -9.43
N THR A 10 16.80 9.15 -8.12
CA THR A 10 17.58 8.21 -7.31
C THR A 10 17.17 6.78 -7.63
N ALA A 11 15.87 6.50 -7.77
CA ALA A 11 15.36 5.20 -8.20
C ALA A 11 15.94 4.77 -9.56
N ALA A 12 15.94 5.67 -10.56
CA ALA A 12 16.50 5.40 -11.87
C ALA A 12 18.03 5.18 -11.86
N ARG A 13 18.76 5.78 -10.91
CA ARG A 13 20.19 5.48 -10.69
C ARG A 13 20.38 4.09 -10.11
N LEU A 14 19.59 3.73 -9.08
CA LEU A 14 19.65 2.42 -8.44
C LEU A 14 19.28 1.28 -9.41
N GLN A 15 18.31 1.49 -10.30
CA GLN A 15 17.99 0.52 -11.36
C GLN A 15 19.14 0.33 -12.36
N ARG A 16 19.81 1.41 -12.76
CA ARG A 16 21.00 1.30 -13.61
C ARG A 16 22.11 0.47 -12.95
N LEU A 17 22.30 0.63 -11.64
CA LEU A 17 23.25 -0.18 -10.86
C LEU A 17 22.82 -1.65 -10.77
N ALA A 18 21.52 -1.93 -10.66
CA ALA A 18 21.02 -3.31 -10.68
C ALA A 18 21.41 -4.06 -11.97
N HIS A 19 21.50 -3.34 -13.09
CA HIS A 19 21.90 -3.89 -14.39
C HIS A 19 23.40 -3.73 -14.72
N ALA A 20 24.15 -2.98 -13.91
CA ALA A 20 25.57 -2.74 -14.15
C ALA A 20 26.40 -3.99 -13.80
N PRO A 21 27.30 -4.47 -14.70
CA PRO A 21 28.09 -5.67 -14.45
C PRO A 21 29.15 -5.48 -13.35
N THR A 22 29.48 -4.23 -13.02
CA THR A 22 30.45 -3.87 -11.98
C THR A 22 29.92 -4.05 -10.57
N THR A 23 28.59 -4.15 -10.40
CA THR A 23 27.96 -4.24 -9.08
C THR A 23 27.94 -5.70 -8.59
N PRO A 24 28.29 -5.97 -7.31
CA PRO A 24 28.25 -7.30 -6.71
C PRO A 24 26.90 -7.98 -6.93
N HIS A 25 26.92 -9.30 -7.19
CA HIS A 25 25.70 -10.03 -7.52
C HIS A 25 24.62 -9.93 -6.44
N THR A 26 25.02 -9.97 -5.16
CA THR A 26 24.13 -9.82 -3.99
C THR A 26 23.42 -8.48 -3.97
N LEU A 27 24.13 -7.39 -4.29
CA LEU A 27 23.56 -6.05 -4.40
C LEU A 27 22.63 -5.93 -5.61
N ARG A 28 23.01 -6.52 -6.75
CA ARG A 28 22.15 -6.53 -7.94
C ARG A 28 20.84 -7.26 -7.69
N SER A 29 20.87 -8.41 -7.02
CA SER A 29 19.64 -9.13 -6.66
C SER A 29 18.78 -8.31 -5.70
N ALA A 30 19.37 -7.71 -4.66
CA ALA A 30 18.65 -6.90 -3.69
C ALA A 30 18.02 -5.64 -4.31
N LEU A 31 18.74 -4.97 -5.22
CA LEU A 31 18.23 -3.82 -5.95
C LEU A 31 17.13 -4.21 -6.93
N THR A 32 17.24 -5.36 -7.60
CA THR A 32 16.22 -5.85 -8.53
C THR A 32 14.92 -6.21 -7.81
N GLU A 33 15.01 -6.73 -6.58
CA GLU A 33 13.85 -7.12 -5.77
C GLU A 33 13.18 -5.93 -5.07
N GLN A 34 13.95 -4.90 -4.69
CA GLN A 34 13.41 -3.78 -3.91
C GLN A 34 13.08 -2.56 -4.77
N VAL A 35 13.87 -2.26 -5.81
CA VAL A 35 13.70 -1.03 -6.61
C VAL A 35 12.60 -1.21 -7.66
N HIS A 36 11.36 -1.22 -7.16
CA HIS A 36 10.16 -1.21 -7.97
C HIS A 36 9.48 0.17 -7.89
N PRO A 37 8.99 0.72 -9.01
CA PRO A 37 8.23 1.95 -8.99
C PRO A 37 6.99 1.76 -8.11
N LEU A 38 6.77 2.67 -7.17
CA LEU A 38 5.50 2.75 -6.47
C LEU A 38 4.42 3.05 -7.50
N LEU A 39 3.53 2.10 -7.71
CA LEU A 39 2.33 2.31 -8.50
C LEU A 39 1.47 3.29 -7.71
N ASP A 40 1.41 4.54 -8.15
CA ASP A 40 0.34 5.42 -7.72
C ASP A 40 -0.97 4.73 -8.07
N SER A 41 -1.90 4.71 -7.10
CA SER A 41 -3.21 4.05 -7.19
C SER A 41 -4.12 4.52 -8.34
N THR A 42 -3.62 5.40 -9.21
CA THR A 42 -4.22 5.88 -10.46
C THR A 42 -3.74 5.15 -11.72
N SER A 43 -2.71 4.29 -11.67
CA SER A 43 -2.21 3.60 -12.88
C SER A 43 -1.89 2.12 -12.63
N ALA A 44 -2.85 1.25 -12.98
CA ALA A 44 -2.78 -0.20 -12.78
C ALA A 44 -2.02 -0.98 -13.88
N ALA A 45 -1.28 -0.30 -14.78
CA ALA A 45 -0.81 -0.91 -16.03
C ALA A 45 0.64 -0.57 -16.41
N ALA A 46 1.58 -0.53 -15.45
CA ALA A 46 3.00 -0.44 -15.79
C ALA A 46 3.65 -1.84 -15.85
N PRO A 47 4.31 -2.22 -16.96
CA PRO A 47 5.05 -3.48 -17.05
C PRO A 47 6.21 -3.51 -16.05
N ARG A 48 6.50 -4.70 -15.50
CA ARG A 48 7.48 -4.95 -14.42
C ARG A 48 8.90 -4.49 -14.75
N ASP A 49 9.24 -4.40 -16.03
CA ASP A 49 10.56 -4.01 -16.55
C ASP A 49 10.63 -2.54 -17.03
N ALA A 50 9.59 -1.73 -16.77
CA ALA A 50 9.65 -0.32 -17.12
C ALA A 50 10.68 0.43 -16.25
N PRO A 51 11.47 1.37 -16.83
CA PRO A 51 12.30 2.24 -16.02
C PRO A 51 11.44 2.93 -14.96
N ALA A 52 11.94 3.05 -13.73
CA ALA A 52 11.26 3.73 -12.64
C ALA A 52 11.03 5.19 -13.01
N THR A 53 9.89 5.46 -13.61
CA THR A 53 9.41 6.82 -13.89
C THR A 53 8.89 7.49 -12.62
N GLY A 54 8.78 6.75 -11.52
CA GLY A 54 8.28 7.20 -10.22
C GLY A 54 9.24 6.89 -9.06
N ALA A 55 8.82 7.30 -7.87
CA ALA A 55 9.54 6.97 -6.64
C ALA A 55 9.60 5.46 -6.42
N ALA A 56 10.61 4.97 -5.71
CA ALA A 56 10.78 3.54 -5.42
C ALA A 56 10.89 3.29 -3.91
N ARG A 57 10.45 2.12 -3.45
CA ARG A 57 10.59 1.72 -2.05
C ARG A 57 11.86 0.91 -1.86
N VAL A 58 12.77 1.36 -1.00
CA VAL A 58 14.05 0.66 -0.76
C VAL A 58 14.34 0.59 0.73
N SER A 59 14.89 -0.53 1.19
CA SER A 59 15.32 -0.64 2.57
C SER A 59 16.56 0.21 2.85
N ARG A 60 16.65 0.79 4.06
CA ARG A 60 17.85 1.52 4.50
C ARG A 60 19.11 0.67 4.39
N ALA A 61 19.03 -0.63 4.69
CA ALA A 61 20.16 -1.56 4.65
C ALA A 61 20.80 -1.61 3.25
N VAL A 62 19.98 -1.76 2.21
CA VAL A 62 20.47 -1.79 0.81
C VAL A 62 21.12 -0.46 0.43
N LEU A 63 20.55 0.69 0.80
CA LEU A 63 21.16 1.99 0.52
C LEU A 63 22.52 2.16 1.23
N THR A 64 22.65 1.67 2.46
CA THR A 64 23.93 1.71 3.18
C THR A 64 24.98 0.80 2.55
N GLU A 65 24.59 -0.38 2.06
CA GLU A 65 25.51 -1.29 1.38
C GLU A 65 25.94 -0.74 0.01
N VAL A 66 25.02 -0.12 -0.74
CA VAL A 66 25.34 0.56 -2.01
C VAL A 66 26.32 1.70 -1.77
N ALA A 67 26.10 2.54 -0.75
CA ALA A 67 27.03 3.63 -0.41
C ALA A 67 28.41 3.11 0.05
N ALA A 68 28.44 2.00 0.78
CA ALA A 68 29.69 1.37 1.21
C ALA A 68 30.48 0.79 0.02
N TRP A 69 29.78 0.10 -0.89
CA TRP A 69 30.37 -0.41 -2.12
C TRP A 69 30.88 0.72 -3.02
N ALA A 70 30.06 1.74 -3.28
CA ALA A 70 30.45 2.88 -4.10
C ALA A 70 31.69 3.61 -3.57
N ARG A 71 31.81 3.73 -2.23
CA ARG A 71 33.00 4.28 -1.59
C ARG A 71 34.24 3.43 -1.87
N ALA A 72 34.12 2.10 -1.85
CA ALA A 72 35.24 1.19 -2.14
C ALA A 72 35.69 1.29 -3.61
N GLU A 73 34.75 1.52 -4.52
CA GLU A 73 35.02 1.74 -5.96
C GLU A 73 35.49 3.18 -6.28
N GLY A 74 35.48 4.08 -5.30
CA GLY A 74 35.85 5.49 -5.49
C GLY A 74 34.79 6.34 -6.20
N ASP A 75 33.53 5.87 -6.27
CA ASP A 75 32.43 6.63 -6.86
C ASP A 75 31.88 7.66 -5.85
N ALA A 76 32.26 8.92 -6.05
CA ALA A 76 31.82 10.04 -5.22
C ALA A 76 30.36 10.47 -5.49
N ALA A 77 29.72 9.98 -6.55
CA ALA A 77 28.35 10.35 -6.90
C ALA A 77 27.27 9.58 -6.12
N LEU A 78 27.65 8.45 -5.50
CA LEU A 78 26.76 7.53 -4.78
C LEU A 78 27.03 7.55 -3.27
N THR A 79 27.16 8.75 -2.70
CA THR A 79 27.24 8.90 -1.24
C THR A 79 25.90 8.61 -0.59
N LEU A 80 25.94 8.20 0.69
CA LEU A 80 24.70 7.97 1.46
C LEU A 80 23.84 9.24 1.52
N ASP A 81 24.45 10.41 1.62
CA ASP A 81 23.76 11.71 1.58
C ASP A 81 23.02 11.90 0.25
N ALA A 82 23.69 11.67 -0.88
CA ALA A 82 23.08 11.77 -2.20
C ALA A 82 21.95 10.75 -2.42
N LEU A 83 22.07 9.54 -1.85
CA LEU A 83 21.04 8.50 -1.92
C LEU A 83 19.82 8.80 -1.04
N LEU A 84 20.01 9.48 0.08
CA LEU A 84 18.94 9.87 1.01
C LEU A 84 18.34 11.24 0.70
N HIS A 85 18.93 12.00 -0.21
CA HIS A 85 18.44 13.33 -0.57
C HIS A 85 17.03 13.25 -1.16
N GLY A 86 16.06 13.87 -0.46
CA GLY A 86 14.65 13.82 -0.84
C GLY A 86 13.98 12.46 -0.60
N ALA A 87 14.62 11.55 0.14
CA ALA A 87 14.00 10.30 0.55
C ALA A 87 13.05 10.52 1.73
N GLU A 88 11.90 9.85 1.69
CA GLU A 88 10.89 9.89 2.75
C GLU A 88 10.82 8.55 3.47
N VAL A 89 10.37 8.54 4.72
CA VAL A 89 10.13 7.28 5.43
C VAL A 89 8.83 6.67 4.92
N TYR A 90 8.90 5.43 4.44
CA TYR A 90 7.71 4.70 4.06
C TYR A 90 6.89 4.36 5.30
N VAL A 91 5.65 4.84 5.34
CA VAL A 91 4.66 4.47 6.35
C VAL A 91 3.58 3.67 5.65
N ALA A 92 3.38 2.42 6.07
CA ALA A 92 2.34 1.58 5.51
C ALA A 92 0.97 2.28 5.67
N PRO A 93 0.12 2.28 4.62
CA PRO A 93 -1.20 2.88 4.70
C PRO A 93 -1.99 2.22 5.83
N ARG A 94 -2.80 3.03 6.53
CA ARG A 94 -3.65 2.51 7.60
C ARG A 94 -4.55 1.41 7.02
N PRO A 95 -4.71 0.27 7.70
CA PRO A 95 -5.63 -0.76 7.24
C PRO A 95 -7.02 -0.13 7.09
N ARG A 96 -7.67 -0.40 5.97
CA ARG A 96 -9.06 0.01 5.78
C ARG A 96 -9.90 -0.77 6.80
N TYR A 97 -10.80 -0.06 7.48
CA TYR A 97 -11.76 -0.72 8.35
C TYR A 97 -12.65 -1.63 7.50
N GLU A 98 -12.61 -2.93 7.78
CA GLU A 98 -13.55 -3.89 7.24
C GLU A 98 -14.69 -4.06 8.24
N ARG A 99 -15.93 -3.85 7.79
CA ARG A 99 -17.10 -3.99 8.63
C ARG A 99 -17.23 -5.47 9.06
N PRO A 100 -17.29 -5.77 10.38
CA PRO A 100 -17.50 -7.14 10.85
C PRO A 100 -18.84 -7.70 10.35
N LYS A 101 -18.87 -8.97 9.95
CA LYS A 101 -20.10 -9.63 9.47
C LYS A 101 -21.16 -9.73 10.56
N GLU A 102 -20.73 -9.86 11.80
CA GLU A 102 -21.58 -9.92 12.99
C GLU A 102 -22.40 -8.62 13.16
N LEU A 103 -21.84 -7.49 12.74
CA LEU A 103 -22.53 -6.20 12.75
C LEU A 103 -23.67 -6.17 11.71
N ASP A 104 -23.42 -6.70 10.50
CA ASP A 104 -24.45 -6.79 9.47
C ASP A 104 -25.59 -7.73 9.89
N GLU A 105 -25.27 -8.88 10.48
CA GLU A 105 -26.25 -9.83 11.03
C GLU A 105 -27.09 -9.21 12.16
N SER A 106 -26.44 -8.45 13.06
CA SER A 106 -27.13 -7.75 14.14
C SER A 106 -28.11 -6.70 13.60
N LEU A 107 -27.68 -5.91 12.62
CA LEU A 107 -28.52 -4.89 12.00
C LEU A 107 -29.71 -5.51 11.24
N ALA A 108 -29.50 -6.61 10.52
CA ALA A 108 -30.57 -7.33 9.84
C ALA A 108 -31.61 -7.87 10.83
N ARG A 109 -31.17 -8.37 11.99
CA ARG A 109 -32.08 -8.82 13.06
C ARG A 109 -32.91 -7.68 13.63
N ILE A 110 -32.28 -6.53 13.90
CA ILE A 110 -32.98 -5.34 14.40
C ILE A 110 -34.01 -4.86 13.37
N ALA A 111 -33.62 -4.77 12.09
CA ALA A 111 -34.54 -4.39 11.01
C ALA A 111 -35.76 -5.31 10.96
N ARG A 112 -35.54 -6.63 11.01
CA ARG A 112 -36.62 -7.62 11.04
C ARG A 112 -37.56 -7.46 12.24
N MET A 113 -37.02 -7.20 13.44
CA MET A 113 -37.86 -6.97 14.63
C MET A 113 -38.74 -5.72 14.47
N HIS A 114 -38.21 -4.66 13.86
CA HIS A 114 -38.98 -3.45 13.57
C HIS A 114 -40.10 -3.73 12.57
N GLU A 115 -39.81 -4.44 11.49
CA GLU A 115 -40.81 -4.84 10.50
C GLU A 115 -41.92 -5.67 11.15
N GLU A 116 -41.58 -6.70 11.93
CA GLU A 116 -42.56 -7.54 12.64
C GLU A 116 -43.43 -6.73 13.61
N ALA A 117 -42.84 -5.77 14.34
CA ALA A 117 -43.57 -4.89 15.24
C ALA A 117 -44.53 -3.95 14.49
N ASP A 118 -44.12 -3.42 13.33
CA ASP A 118 -44.95 -2.57 12.50
C ASP A 118 -46.11 -3.35 11.87
N TYR A 119 -45.85 -4.58 11.39
CA TYR A 119 -46.90 -5.49 10.91
C TYR A 119 -47.92 -5.79 12.02
N ALA A 120 -47.46 -6.12 13.24
CA ALA A 120 -48.34 -6.38 14.38
C ALA A 120 -49.22 -5.16 14.74
N ARG A 121 -48.69 -3.94 14.64
CA ARG A 121 -49.48 -2.71 14.85
C ARG A 121 -50.55 -2.52 13.77
N MET A 122 -50.22 -2.79 12.51
CA MET A 122 -51.18 -2.65 11.41
C MET A 122 -52.32 -3.66 11.51
N THR A 123 -52.01 -4.91 11.88
CA THR A 123 -53.01 -5.98 12.02
C THR A 123 -53.90 -5.79 13.25
N GLN A 124 -53.36 -5.34 14.39
CA GLN A 124 -54.17 -5.01 15.57
C GLN A 124 -55.13 -3.83 15.33
N ARG A 125 -54.74 -2.87 14.48
CA ARG A 125 -55.60 -1.72 14.13
C ARG A 125 -56.68 -2.08 13.09
N ALA A 126 -56.57 -3.25 12.46
CA ALA A 126 -57.49 -3.74 11.44
C ALA A 126 -58.60 -4.65 12.00
N GLU A 127 -58.72 -4.81 13.33
CA GLU A 127 -59.86 -5.55 13.88
C GLU A 127 -61.19 -4.89 13.48
N PRO A 128 -62.14 -5.68 12.95
CA PRO A 128 -63.38 -5.15 12.39
C PRO A 128 -64.25 -4.58 13.50
N HIS A 129 -64.81 -3.39 13.26
CA HIS A 129 -65.92 -2.88 14.05
C HIS A 129 -67.04 -3.92 14.02
N ALA A 130 -67.28 -4.58 15.16
CA ALA A 130 -68.48 -5.37 15.36
C ALA A 130 -69.67 -4.41 15.26
N CYS A 131 -70.38 -4.44 14.13
CA CYS A 131 -71.70 -3.86 14.04
C CYS A 131 -72.62 -4.74 14.90
N ASP A 132 -72.90 -4.28 16.13
CA ASP A 132 -74.01 -4.78 16.94
C ASP A 132 -75.33 -4.59 16.14
N VAL A 133 -76.07 -5.70 15.95
CA VAL A 133 -77.44 -5.73 15.43
C VAL A 133 -78.34 -6.33 16.50
#